data_AF-A0A0Q5AT56-F1
#
_entry.id   AF-A0A0Q5AT56-F1
#
_cell.length_a   1.000
_cell.length_b   1.000
_cell.length_c   1.000
_cell.angle_alpha   90.00
_cell.angle_beta   90.00
_cell.angle_gamma   90.00
#
_symmetry.space_group_name_H-M   'P 1'
#
loop_
_entity.id
_entity.type
_entity.pdbx_description
1 polymer ?
#
loop_
_entity_poly.entity_id
_entity_poly.type
_entity_poly.pdbx_seq_one_letter_code
_entity_poly.pdbx_strand_id
1 'polypeptide(L)'
;MQRTVGGVVITVTHRTTDHARRTAAGPIQLWSLTLSGPDIDCSATIGVVGRSTEADDDVFATLVDIALLQYVSAGAHGDPLAAPEVSEWKRTHDAELRRLVSTLRSRGDGLTP
;
A
#
# COMPACT_ATOMS: atom_id res chain seq x y z
N MET A 1 -3.62 9.82 -2.31
CA MET A 1 -2.16 10.11 -2.40
C MET A 1 -1.54 9.25 -3.48
N GLN A 2 -0.47 9.71 -4.14
CA GLN A 2 0.21 8.95 -5.20
C GLN A 2 1.74 9.06 -5.15
N ARG A 3 2.41 7.99 -5.60
CA ARG A 3 3.87 7.90 -5.81
C ARG A 3 4.15 7.04 -7.06
N THR A 4 5.30 7.20 -7.68
CA THR A 4 5.68 6.44 -8.88
C THR A 4 6.95 5.62 -8.61
N VAL A 5 6.95 4.35 -9.03
CA VAL A 5 8.08 3.43 -8.93
C VAL A 5 8.15 2.59 -10.20
N GLY A 6 9.31 2.53 -10.87
CA GLY A 6 9.47 1.72 -12.07
C GLY A 6 8.47 2.02 -13.20
N GLY A 7 8.00 3.27 -13.32
CA GLY A 7 6.98 3.66 -14.30
C GLY A 7 5.53 3.29 -13.93
N VAL A 8 5.30 2.65 -12.78
CA VAL A 8 3.97 2.36 -12.24
C VAL A 8 3.59 3.42 -11.21
N VAL A 9 2.41 4.01 -11.37
CA VAL A 9 1.79 4.91 -10.41
C VAL A 9 1.06 4.10 -9.35
N ILE A 10 1.46 4.28 -8.09
CA ILE A 10 0.84 3.71 -6.91
C ILE A 10 -0.07 4.76 -6.29
N THR A 11 -1.37 4.52 -6.30
CA THR A 11 -2.38 5.42 -5.72
C THR A 11 -3.00 4.78 -4.49
N VAL A 12 -3.03 5.52 -3.39
CA VAL A 12 -3.70 5.16 -2.15
C VAL A 12 -4.88 6.09 -1.92
N THR A 13 -6.06 5.51 -1.72
CA THR A 13 -7.29 6.25 -1.45
C THR A 13 -8.05 5.60 -0.29
N HIS A 14 -8.46 6.40 0.70
CA HIS A 14 -9.36 5.92 1.75
C HIS A 14 -10.70 5.54 1.13
N ARG A 15 -11.21 4.35 1.46
CA ARG A 15 -12.53 3.90 1.00
C ARG A 15 -13.58 4.13 2.06
N THR A 16 -13.39 3.52 3.23
CA THR A 16 -14.37 3.55 4.32
C THR A 16 -13.73 3.10 5.62
N THR A 17 -14.37 3.43 6.73
CA THR A 17 -14.01 2.94 8.05
C THR A 17 -14.90 1.75 8.39
N ASP A 18 -14.31 0.56 8.57
CA ASP A 18 -15.02 -0.60 9.12
C ASP A 18 -15.14 -0.43 10.64
N HIS A 19 -16.26 0.16 11.06
CA HIS A 19 -16.59 0.35 12.47
C HIS A 19 -17.05 -0.95 13.16
N ALA A 20 -17.40 -2.01 12.41
CA ALA A 20 -17.87 -3.27 12.96
C ALA A 20 -16.72 -4.16 13.42
N ARG A 21 -15.56 -4.07 12.75
CA ARG A 21 -14.32 -4.76 13.13
C ARG A 21 -13.39 -3.83 13.89
N ARG A 22 -13.68 -3.59 15.17
CA ARG A 22 -12.75 -2.88 16.08
C ARG A 22 -11.75 -3.86 16.66
N THR A 23 -10.47 -3.51 16.53
CA THR A 23 -9.39 -4.15 17.27
C THR A 23 -9.11 -3.37 18.56
N ALA A 24 -8.33 -3.93 19.48
CA ALA A 24 -7.88 -3.21 20.68
C ALA A 24 -7.12 -1.90 20.35
N ALA A 25 -6.51 -1.82 19.16
CA ALA A 25 -5.78 -0.65 18.68
C ALA A 25 -6.64 0.37 17.91
N GLY A 26 -7.91 0.05 17.61
CA GLY A 26 -8.84 0.97 16.94
C GLY A 26 -9.69 0.32 15.84
N PRO A 27 -10.52 1.13 15.13
CA PRO A 27 -11.26 0.65 13.97
C PRO A 27 -10.32 0.30 12.82
N ILE A 28 -10.81 -0.53 11.89
CA ILE A 28 -10.09 -0.83 10.65
C ILE A 28 -10.47 0.20 9.60
N GLN A 29 -9.47 0.85 9.02
CA GLN A 29 -9.60 1.74 7.88
C GLN A 29 -9.36 0.93 6.61
N LEU A 30 -10.32 0.90 5.70
CA LEU A 30 -10.17 0.24 4.40
C LEU A 30 -9.60 1.23 3.38
N TRP A 31 -8.51 0.83 2.76
CA TRP A 31 -7.78 1.61 1.77
C TRP A 31 -7.77 0.89 0.43
N SER A 32 -7.99 1.63 -0.64
CA SER A 32 -7.74 1.17 -2.00
C SER A 32 -6.28 1.47 -2.35
N LEU A 33 -5.53 0.45 -2.76
CA LEU A 33 -4.23 0.59 -3.40
C LEU A 33 -4.38 0.22 -4.87
N THR A 34 -4.18 1.19 -5.75
CA THR A 34 -4.26 1.02 -7.20
C THR A 34 -2.88 1.14 -7.80
N LEU A 35 -2.53 0.21 -8.69
CA LEU A 35 -1.32 0.23 -9.50
C LEU A 35 -1.72 0.49 -10.96
N SER A 36 -1.13 1.52 -11.57
CA SER A 36 -1.39 1.88 -12.96
C SER A 36 -0.08 2.16 -13.69
N GLY A 37 0.20 1.41 -14.75
CA GLY A 37 1.41 1.54 -15.56
C GLY A 37 1.33 0.65 -16.80
N PRO A 38 2.44 0.53 -17.58
CA PRO A 38 2.51 -0.39 -18.70
C PRO A 38 2.20 -1.82 -18.22
N ASP A 39 1.18 -2.44 -18.83
CA ASP A 39 0.74 -3.82 -18.55
C ASP A 39 0.29 -4.10 -17.10
N ILE A 40 0.12 -3.05 -16.29
CA ILE A 40 -0.37 -3.13 -14.90
C ILE A 40 -1.52 -2.15 -14.74
N ASP A 41 -2.72 -2.67 -14.58
CA ASP A 41 -3.88 -1.92 -14.10
C ASP A 41 -4.66 -2.79 -13.12
N CYS A 42 -4.47 -2.53 -11.83
CA CYS A 42 -5.05 -3.37 -10.79
C CYS A 42 -5.32 -2.58 -9.50
N SER A 43 -6.30 -3.02 -8.71
CA SER A 43 -6.64 -2.39 -7.44
C SER A 43 -6.94 -3.42 -6.36
N ALA A 44 -6.35 -3.24 -5.19
CA ALA A 44 -6.59 -4.06 -4.02
C ALA A 44 -7.18 -3.23 -2.87
N THR A 45 -7.98 -3.86 -2.02
CA THR A 45 -8.47 -3.25 -0.78
C THR A 45 -7.76 -3.85 0.41
N ILE A 46 -7.18 -3.00 1.25
CA ILE A 46 -6.36 -3.40 2.40
C ILE A 46 -6.92 -2.72 3.65
N GLY A 47 -7.11 -3.51 4.70
CA GLY A 47 -7.48 -2.99 6.01
C GLY A 47 -6.25 -2.64 6.83
N VAL A 48 -6.17 -1.40 7.31
CA VAL A 48 -5.13 -0.93 8.23
C VAL A 48 -5.82 -0.49 9.51
N VAL A 49 -5.33 -0.95 10.66
CA VAL A 49 -5.85 -0.50 11.95
C VAL A 49 -5.41 0.95 12.18
N GLY A 50 -6.36 1.83 12.46
CA GLY A 50 -6.03 3.23 12.70
C GLY A 50 -7.26 4.13 12.79
N ARG A 51 -7.02 5.38 13.14
CA ARG A 51 -8.06 6.42 13.18
C ARG A 51 -7.94 7.43 12.03
N SER A 52 -6.80 7.46 11.35
CA SER A 52 -6.59 8.37 10.21
C SER A 52 -7.42 7.90 9.03
N THR A 53 -8.15 8.83 8.43
CA THR A 53 -8.82 8.67 7.13
C THR A 53 -8.08 9.43 6.03
N GLU A 54 -6.96 10.07 6.37
CA GLU A 54 -6.13 10.82 5.44
C GLU A 54 -4.98 9.94 4.93
N ALA A 55 -4.74 9.98 3.63
CA ALA A 55 -3.63 9.25 3.01
C ALA A 55 -2.32 10.05 3.23
N ASP A 56 -1.74 9.93 4.42
CA ASP A 56 -0.44 10.50 4.78
C ASP A 56 0.74 9.58 4.40
N ASP A 57 1.96 10.07 4.62
CA ASP A 57 3.20 9.33 4.29
C ASP A 57 3.30 7.99 5.06
N ASP A 58 2.79 7.90 6.30
CA ASP A 58 2.86 6.68 7.12
C ASP A 58 1.85 5.62 6.67
N VAL A 59 0.60 6.02 6.40
CA VAL A 59 -0.42 5.15 5.80
C VAL A 59 0.05 4.64 4.45
N PHE A 60 0.62 5.51 3.62
CA PHE A 60 1.14 5.12 2.30
C PHE A 60 2.30 4.12 2.44
N ALA A 61 3.27 4.40 3.32
CA ALA A 61 4.39 3.51 3.58
C ALA A 61 3.91 2.13 4.09
N THR A 62 2.94 2.12 4.99
CA THR A 62 2.35 0.89 5.54
C THR A 62 1.66 0.06 4.47
N LEU A 63 0.88 0.68 3.58
CA LEU A 63 0.19 -0.03 2.51
C LEU A 63 1.16 -0.60 1.48
N VAL A 64 2.21 0.14 1.10
CA VAL A 64 3.26 -0.36 0.22
C VAL A 64 4.01 -1.53 0.86
N ASP A 65 4.39 -1.40 2.13
CA ASP A 65 5.10 -2.45 2.86
C ASP A 65 4.28 -3.74 2.94
N ILE A 66 3.01 -3.64 3.34
CA ILE A 66 2.11 -4.80 3.43
C ILE A 66 1.84 -5.40 2.04
N ALA A 67 1.40 -4.60 1.07
CA ALA A 67 0.87 -5.09 -0.20
C ALA A 67 1.93 -5.43 -1.24
N LEU A 68 3.05 -4.72 -1.23
CA LEU A 68 4.04 -4.77 -2.30
C LEU A 68 5.38 -5.36 -1.84
N LEU A 69 5.71 -5.34 -0.54
CA LEU A 69 6.95 -5.94 -0.03
C LEU A 69 6.72 -7.25 0.73
N GLN A 70 5.73 -7.29 1.61
CA GLN A 70 5.48 -8.45 2.48
C GLN A 70 4.48 -9.44 1.87
N TYR A 71 3.61 -8.97 0.97
CA TYR A 71 2.59 -9.83 0.36
C TYR A 71 3.21 -10.86 -0.57
N VAL A 72 3.27 -12.11 -0.09
CA VAL A 72 3.48 -13.31 -0.88
C VAL A 72 2.11 -13.95 -1.08
N SER A 73 1.54 -13.82 -2.28
CA SER A 73 0.27 -14.48 -2.57
C SER A 73 0.44 -15.99 -2.49
N ALA A 74 -0.35 -16.65 -1.65
CA ALA A 74 -0.36 -18.11 -1.53
C ALA A 74 -1.16 -18.79 -2.67
N GLY A 75 -1.39 -18.12 -3.81
CA GLY A 75 -2.09 -18.69 -4.95
C GLY A 75 -3.60 -18.43 -4.97
N ALA A 76 -4.07 -17.29 -4.45
CA ALA A 76 -5.48 -16.92 -4.57
C ALA A 76 -5.78 -16.53 -6.03
N HIS A 77 -6.42 -17.44 -6.77
CA HIS A 77 -6.95 -17.17 -8.10
C HIS A 77 -7.90 -15.94 -8.03
N GLY A 78 -7.55 -14.88 -8.77
CA GLY A 78 -8.31 -13.62 -8.79
C GLY A 78 -7.80 -12.52 -7.86
N ASP A 79 -6.68 -12.70 -7.16
CA ASP A 79 -6.02 -11.59 -6.47
C ASP A 79 -5.23 -10.71 -7.46
N PRO A 80 -5.60 -9.43 -7.64
CA PRO A 80 -4.92 -8.52 -8.56
C PRO A 80 -3.43 -8.33 -8.24
N LEU A 81 -3.02 -8.42 -6.97
CA LEU A 81 -1.61 -8.26 -6.58
C LEU A 81 -0.76 -9.52 -6.78
N ALA A 82 -1.41 -10.65 -7.09
CA ALA A 82 -0.78 -11.92 -7.41
C ALA A 82 -0.56 -12.10 -8.92
N ALA A 83 -1.04 -11.16 -9.75
CA ALA A 83 -0.83 -11.22 -11.20
C ALA A 83 0.67 -11.36 -11.53
N PRO A 84 1.05 -12.15 -12.55
CA PRO A 84 2.44 -12.36 -12.92
C PRO A 84 3.20 -11.05 -13.18
N GLU A 85 2.55 -10.12 -13.89
CA GLU A 85 3.10 -8.82 -14.28
C GLU A 85 3.39 -7.96 -13.03
N VAL A 86 2.46 -7.93 -12.08
CA VAL A 86 2.62 -7.22 -10.80
C VAL A 86 3.73 -7.86 -9.95
N SER A 87 3.81 -9.19 -9.94
CA SER A 87 4.82 -9.94 -9.20
C SER A 87 6.22 -9.73 -9.77
N GLU A 88 6.36 -9.70 -11.09
CA GLU A 88 7.60 -9.39 -11.77
C GLU A 88 8.03 -7.94 -11.52
N TRP A 89 7.12 -6.98 -11.66
CA TRP A 89 7.39 -5.57 -11.36
C TRP A 89 7.83 -5.38 -9.90
N LYS A 90 7.14 -5.99 -8.93
CA LYS A 90 7.53 -5.97 -7.50
C LYS A 90 8.95 -6.48 -7.30
N ARG A 91 9.33 -7.56 -7.98
CA ARG A 91 10.66 -8.16 -7.88
C ARG A 91 11.73 -7.25 -8.49
N THR A 92 11.47 -6.69 -9.67
CA THR A 92 12.40 -5.80 -10.37
C THR A 92 12.64 -4.50 -9.61
N HIS A 93 11.62 -3.98 -8.93
CA HIS A 93 11.68 -2.70 -8.22
C HIS A 93 11.67 -2.80 -6.69
N ASP A 94 11.97 -3.97 -6.11
CA ASP A 94 11.98 -4.19 -4.65
C ASP A 94 12.84 -3.15 -3.91
N ALA A 95 14.04 -2.86 -4.42
CA ALA A 95 14.94 -1.87 -3.81
C ALA A 95 14.35 -0.45 -3.81
N GLU A 96 13.68 -0.06 -4.91
CA GLU A 96 13.02 1.24 -5.01
C GLU A 96 11.82 1.34 -4.07
N LEU A 97 11.02 0.27 -3.98
CA LEU A 97 9.88 0.18 -3.05
C LEU A 97 10.35 0.28 -1.59
N ARG A 98 11.41 -0.45 -1.21
CA ARG A 98 12.01 -0.35 0.14
C ARG A 98 12.52 1.04 0.42
N ARG A 99 13.19 1.67 -0.54
CA ARG A 99 13.68 3.05 -0.41
C ARG A 99 12.55 4.04 -0.25
N LEU A 100 11.45 3.87 -0.99
CA LEU A 100 10.25 4.67 -0.86
C LEU A 100 9.67 4.57 0.55
N VAL A 101 9.43 3.35 1.05
CA VAL A 101 8.93 3.11 2.41
C VAL A 101 9.85 3.76 3.45
N SER A 102 11.16 3.57 3.35
CA SER A 102 12.12 4.17 4.27
C SER A 102 12.05 5.70 4.24
N THR A 103 11.97 6.31 3.06
CA THR A 103 11.96 7.78 2.91
C THR A 103 10.70 8.39 3.50
N LEU A 104 9.55 7.75 3.29
CA LEU A 104 8.26 8.21 3.82
C LEU A 104 8.24 8.12 5.35
N ARG A 105 8.74 7.02 5.92
CA ARG A 105 8.85 6.85 7.38
C ARG A 105 9.77 7.89 8.02
N SER A 106 10.93 8.16 7.41
CA SER A 106 11.86 9.19 7.92
C SER A 106 11.31 10.62 7.82
N ARG A 107 10.34 10.88 6.93
CA ARG A 107 9.66 12.18 6.86
C ARG A 107 8.52 12.31 7.86
N GLY A 108 7.82 11.22 8.17
CA GLY A 108 6.83 11.15 9.24
C GLY A 108 7.42 11.37 10.63
N ASP A 109 8.65 10.90 10.87
CA ASP A 109 9.42 11.15 12.10
C ASP A 109 9.97 12.59 12.21
N GLY A 110 9.86 13.41 11.17
CA GLY A 110 10.39 14.78 11.10
C GLY A 110 9.57 15.84 11.84
N LEU A 111 8.55 15.46 12.62
CA LEU A 111 7.80 16.35 13.49
C LEU A 111 8.15 16.07 14.96
N THR A 112 9.24 16.68 15.43
CA THR A 112 9.33 17.19 16.82
C THR A 112 10.19 18.47 16.83
N PRO A 113 9.84 19.46 17.66
CA PRO A 113 10.13 20.89 17.49
C PRO A 113 11.59 21.31 17.72
#